data_AF-A0A0R1RQG2-F1
#
_entry.id   AF-A0A0R1RQG2-F1
#
_cell.length_a   1.000
_cell.length_b   1.000
_cell.length_c   1.000
_cell.angle_alpha   90.00
_cell.angle_beta   90.00
_cell.angle_gamma   90.00
#
_symmetry.space_group_name_H-M   'P 1'
#
loop_
_entity.id
_entity.type
_entity.pdbx_description
1 polymer ?
#
loop_
_entity_poly.entity_id
_entity_poly.type
_entity_poly.pdbx_seq_one_letter_code
_entity_poly.pdbx_strand_id
1 'polypeptide(L)' 'MTEEHVLFNPGDAIANAHDYNAVYQSAQIYKHKHPHALFIVSETDGKPYVLFDKVDQTDDPKDGKRYRVIKKM' A
#
# COMPACT_ATOMS: atom_id res chain seq x y z
N MET A 1 -12.80 -13.71 -9.81
CA MET A 1 -12.43 -12.77 -8.74
C MET A 1 -11.58 -11.69 -9.38
N THR A 2 -12.00 -10.43 -9.34
CA THR A 2 -11.32 -9.32 -9.99
C THR A 2 -10.14 -8.85 -9.13
N GLU A 3 -8.94 -8.85 -9.69
CA GLU A 3 -7.74 -8.31 -9.04
C GLU A 3 -7.71 -6.79 -9.22
N GLU A 4 -7.66 -6.05 -8.11
CA GLU A 4 -7.54 -4.59 -8.15
C GLU A 4 -6.08 -4.17 -8.12
N HIS A 5 -5.71 -3.26 -9.01
CA HIS A 5 -4.37 -2.71 -9.08
C HIS A 5 -4.41 -1.19 -8.97
N VAL A 6 -3.38 -0.66 -8.31
CA VAL A 6 -3.18 0.78 -8.08
C VAL A 6 -1.72 1.13 -8.30
N LEU A 7 -1.45 2.40 -8.58
CA LEU A 7 -0.11 2.92 -8.79
C LEU A 7 0.27 3.77 -7.57
N PHE A 8 1.44 3.48 -7.00
CA PHE A 8 2.04 4.26 -5.93
C PHE A 8 3.51 4.49 -6.23
N ASN A 9 4.04 5.64 -5.84
CA ASN A 9 5.47 5.87 -5.87
C ASN A 9 6.12 5.08 -4.71
N PRO A 10 7.08 4.17 -4.97
CA PRO A 10 7.74 3.41 -3.91
C PRO A 10 8.43 4.28 -2.84
N GLY A 11 8.82 5.51 -3.18
CA GLY A 11 9.44 6.46 -2.25
C GLY A 11 8.50 6.96 -1.15
N ASP A 12 7.19 6.91 -1.39
CA ASP A 12 6.16 7.39 -0.46
C ASP A 12 5.62 6.27 0.45
N ALA A 13 6.26 5.09 0.45
CA ALA A 13 5.84 3.96 1.26
C ALA A 13 5.99 4.25 2.77
N ILE A 14 4.89 4.09 3.51
CA ILE A 14 4.86 4.26 4.97
C ILE A 14 5.56 3.08 5.67
N ALA A 15 5.33 1.87 5.18
CA ALA A 15 5.93 0.65 5.73
C ALA A 15 6.09 -0.41 4.64
N ASN A 16 7.11 -1.24 4.76
CA ASN A 16 7.37 -2.37 3.86
C ASN A 16 7.85 -3.56 4.68
N ALA A 17 7.16 -4.70 4.59
CA ALA A 17 7.59 -5.93 5.25
C ALA A 17 7.11 -7.20 4.53
N HIS A 18 7.85 -8.30 4.69
CA HIS A 18 7.46 -9.62 4.18
C HIS A 18 6.32 -10.27 4.99
N ASP A 19 6.05 -9.78 6.20
CA ASP A 19 4.95 -10.24 7.03
C ASP A 19 3.78 -9.24 6.93
N TYR A 20 2.62 -9.76 6.53
CA TYR A 20 1.38 -8.98 6.46
C TYR A 20 1.01 -8.40 7.83
N ASN A 21 1.21 -9.14 8.91
CA ASN A 21 0.87 -8.68 10.25
C ASN A 21 1.73 -7.49 10.67
N ALA A 22 3.01 -7.47 10.30
CA ALA A 22 3.88 -6.34 10.59
C ALA A 22 3.39 -5.05 9.90
N VAL A 23 3.02 -5.13 8.62
CA VAL A 23 2.46 -4.00 7.87
C VAL A 23 1.10 -3.59 8.42
N TYR A 24 0.26 -4.55 8.79
CA TYR A 24 -1.05 -4.27 9.39
C TYR A 24 -0.94 -3.54 10.73
N GLN A 25 0.01 -3.92 11.60
CA GLN A 25 0.25 -3.19 12.85
C GLN A 25 0.71 -1.76 12.58
N SER A 26 1.63 -1.55 11.63
CA SER A 26 2.04 -0.21 11.20
C SER A 26 0.86 0.61 10.69
N ALA A 27 -0.04 0.00 9.92
CA ALA A 27 -1.23 0.66 9.39
C ALA A 27 -2.18 1.12 10.52
N GLN A 28 -2.39 0.29 11.54
CA GLN A 28 -3.23 0.63 12.69
C GLN A 28 -2.64 1.81 13.48
N ILE A 29 -1.31 1.85 13.65
CA ILE A 29 -0.62 2.96 14.32
C ILE A 29 -0.72 4.24 13.50
N TYR A 30 -0.48 4.16 12.18
CA TYR A 30 -0.53 5.31 11.28
C TYR A 30 -1.95 5.90 11.19
N LYS A 31 -2.96 5.05 11.03
CA LYS A 31 -4.37 5.45 10.95
C LYS A 31 -4.86 6.20 12.20
N HIS A 32 -4.25 5.97 13.36
CA HIS A 32 -4.59 6.70 14.57
C HIS A 32 -4.15 8.19 14.51
N LYS A 33 -3.15 8.50 13.69
CA LYS A 33 -2.62 9.86 13.50
C LYS A 33 -3.13 10.51 12.21
N HIS A 34 -3.56 9.71 11.24
CA HIS A 34 -3.98 10.16 9.91
C HIS A 34 -5.36 9.60 9.58
N PRO A 35 -6.39 10.45 9.36
CA PRO A 35 -7.77 9.99 9.11
C PRO A 35 -7.99 9.46 7.69
N HIS A 36 -6.95 9.35 6.87
CA HIS A 36 -7.06 8.90 5.49
C HIS A 36 -7.20 7.38 5.39
N ALA A 37 -7.73 6.94 4.24
CA ALA A 37 -7.78 5.52 3.91
C ALA A 37 -6.36 5.02 3.62
N LEU A 38 -6.05 3.82 4.09
CA LEU A 38 -4.74 3.21 3.85
C LEU A 38 -4.85 1.99 2.95
N PHE A 39 -3.80 1.75 2.18
CA PHE A 39 -3.72 0.63 1.26
C PHE A 39 -2.56 -0.26 1.67
N ILE A 40 -2.88 -1.51 2.03
CA ILE A 40 -1.88 -2.58 2.07
C ILE A 40 -1.89 -3.23 0.69
N VAL A 41 -0.76 -3.15 0.03
CA VAL A 41 -0.57 -3.64 -1.34
C VAL A 41 0.58 -4.64 -1.39
N SER A 42 0.67 -5.39 -2.48
CA SER A 42 1.83 -6.24 -2.78
C SER A 42 2.24 -6.08 -4.23
N GLU A 43 3.47 -6.49 -4.55
CA GLU A 43 3.86 -6.64 -5.95
C GLU A 43 3.14 -7.83 -6.59
N THR A 44 3.18 -7.93 -7.92
CA THR A 44 2.42 -8.91 -8.72
C THR A 44 2.77 -10.37 -8.39
N ASP A 45 3.98 -10.57 -7.90
CA ASP A 45 4.63 -11.79 -7.44
C ASP A 45 4.39 -12.09 -5.94
N GLY A 46 3.64 -11.24 -5.25
CA GLY A 46 3.31 -11.37 -3.85
C GLY A 46 4.20 -10.48 -2.97
N LYS A 47 4.65 -11.03 -1.83
CA LYS A 47 5.44 -10.31 -0.82
C LYS A 47 6.64 -9.58 -1.49
N PRO A 48 7.03 -8.39 -0.99
CA PRO A 48 6.62 -7.81 0.28
C PRO A 48 5.25 -7.14 0.26
N TYR A 49 4.67 -6.96 1.45
CA TYR A 49 3.53 -6.09 1.65
C TYR A 49 4.03 -4.67 1.90
N VAL A 50 3.34 -3.70 1.31
CA VAL A 50 3.67 -2.29 1.41
C VAL A 50 2.44 -1.52 1.85
N LEU A 51 2.63 -0.57 2.76
CA LEU A 51 1.60 0.34 3.23
C LEU A 51 1.76 1.69 2.55
N PHE A 52 0.68 2.18 1.94
CA PHE A 52 0.58 3.52 1.38
C PHE A 52 -0.63 4.24 1.96
N ASP A 53 -0.57 5.58 2.01
CA ASP A 53 -1.74 6.41 2.18
C ASP A 53 -2.44 6.55 0.82
N LYS A 54 -3.77 6.61 0.81
CA LYS A 54 -4.55 6.88 -0.39
C LYS A 54 -4.13 8.19 -1.07
N VAL A 55 -3.68 9.19 -0.30
CA VAL A 55 -3.29 10.49 -0.85
C VAL A 55 -2.05 10.41 -1.74
N ASP A 56 -1.23 9.36 -1.59
CA ASP A 56 -0.01 9.14 -2.37
C ASP A 56 -0.28 8.33 -3.66
N GLN A 57 -1.56 8.00 -3.92
CA GLN A 57 -1.94 7.31 -5.16
C GLN A 57 -1.72 8.23 -6.35
N THR A 58 -1.05 7.70 -7.38
CA THR A 58 -0.84 8.39 -8.66
C THR A 58 -1.56 7.66 -9.78
N ASP A 59 -1.89 8.37 -10.85
CA ASP A 59 -2.37 7.79 -12.10
C ASP A 59 -1.28 7.78 -13.19
N ASP A 60 -0.09 8.35 -12.92
CA ASP A 60 1.02 8.35 -13.86
C ASP A 60 1.89 7.08 -13.70
N PRO A 61 1.91 6.17 -14.70
CA PRO A 61 2.73 4.98 -14.66
C PRO A 61 4.23 5.25 -14.81
N LYS A 62 4.66 6.48 -15.13
CA LYS A 62 6.09 6.86 -15.15
C LYS A 62 6.64 7.11 -13.75
N ASP A 63 5.78 7.61 -12.86
CA ASP A 63 6.15 8.01 -11.51
C ASP A 63 5.66 7.00 -10.44
N GLY A 64 4.74 6.11 -10.82
CA GLY A 64 4.17 5.08 -9.96
C GLY A 64 4.56 3.67 -10.36
N LYS A 65 4.82 2.81 -9.35
CA LYS A 65 4.90 1.36 -9.52
C LYS A 65 3.51 0.75 -9.32
N ARG A 66 3.19 -0.25 -10.14
CA ARG A 66 1.91 -0.96 -10.06
C ARG A 66 1.95 -1.99 -8.93
N TYR A 67 0.97 -1.91 -8.05
CA TYR A 67 0.76 -2.85 -6.97
C TYR A 67 -0.62 -3.49 -7.05
N ARG A 68 -0.74 -4.70 -6.51
CA ARG A 68 -2.00 -5.39 -6.26
C ARG A 68 -2.53 -4.98 -4.90
N VAL A 69 -3.80 -4.58 -4.82
CA VAL A 69 -4.45 -4.26 -3.55
C VAL A 69 -4.71 -5.55 -2.77
N ILE A 70 -4.18 -5.64 -1.55
CA ILE A 70 -4.42 -6.74 -0.62
C ILE A 70 -5.50 -6.35 0.39
N LYS A 71 -5.46 -5.12 0.91
CA LYS A 71 -6.46 -4.59 1.83
C LYS A 71 -6.56 -3.08 1.76
N LYS A 72 -7.79 -2.57 1.80
CA LYS A 72 -8.10 -1.16 2.04
C LYS A 72 -8.58 -0.99 3.48
N MET A 73 -8.08 0.01 4.19
CA MET A 73 -8.35 0.25 5.61
C MET A 73 -8.96 1.61 5.84
#